data_AF-A0A6L4ZMJ2-F1
#
_entry.id   AF-A0A6L4ZMJ2-F1
#
_cell.length_a   1.000
_cell.length_b   1.000
_cell.length_c   1.000
_cell.angle_alpha   90.00
_cell.angle_beta   90.00
_cell.angle_gamma   90.00
#
_symmetry.space_group_name_H-M   'P 1'
#
loop_
_entity.id
_entity.type
_entity.pdbx_description
1 polymer ?
#
loop_
_entity_poly.entity_id
_entity_poly.type
_entity_poly.pdbx_seq_one_letter_code
_entity_poly.pdbx_strand_id
1 'polypeptide(L)'
;RGRRARKTRYRKTRFNNRTRTSGWLAPSLQSRVANVETWVRRLSKLCPIAGISLELVKFDTQLMQNAEINGVEYQQGTLTGYELREYLSEKFQRKCAYCRKKDIPLQIEHIVPRSRGGSNSVTNLTIACEKCNQKKASKTASEFGYPQVQAQASLPLKDAAAVNTTRWALYNRLKATGLPVETGSGGLTKFNRTLQGLPKAHWIDAACVGSSTPSKLEISKVNPLQIKATGHGSRQMCLMDKFGFPRTKAKAGKRFFGFQTGDMVKALVTSGKKIGAYTGKVALRASGFFNITCGKTTIQGINHKYFKLLHSCDGYSYSFLAQSKTAIPPTPKVVGFLAGDL
;
A
#
# COMPACT_ATOMS: atom_id res chain seq x y z
N ARG A 1 -41.29 12.53 29.21
CA ARG A 1 -39.96 13.06 28.79
C ARG A 1 -39.32 12.13 27.75
N GLY A 2 -39.52 12.40 26.46
CA GLY A 2 -38.88 11.63 25.38
C GLY A 2 -37.40 12.01 25.21
N ARG A 3 -36.48 11.04 25.23
CA ARG A 3 -35.03 11.28 25.07
C ARG A 3 -34.74 11.96 23.71
N ARG A 4 -34.02 13.09 23.73
CA ARG A 4 -33.59 13.90 22.55
C ARG A 4 -32.97 13.08 21.40
N ALA A 5 -32.44 11.88 21.66
CA ALA A 5 -31.83 11.01 20.66
C ALA A 5 -32.81 10.46 19.59
N ARG A 6 -34.13 10.44 19.85
CA ARG A 6 -35.11 9.86 18.88
C ARG A 6 -35.48 10.80 17.71
N LYS A 7 -35.00 12.05 17.70
CA LYS A 7 -35.28 13.04 16.64
C LYS A 7 -34.05 13.52 15.89
N THR A 8 -32.96 12.75 15.86
CA THR A 8 -31.82 13.10 15.00
C THR A 8 -32.15 12.72 13.56
N ARG A 9 -32.78 13.65 12.82
CA ARG A 9 -32.85 13.60 11.35
C ARG A 9 -31.43 13.47 10.78
N TYR A 10 -31.29 12.76 9.66
CA TYR A 10 -30.03 12.71 8.90
C TYR A 10 -29.45 14.12 8.76
N ARG A 11 -28.22 14.32 9.23
CA ARG A 11 -27.51 15.61 9.14
C ARG A 11 -26.50 15.51 8.00
N LYS A 12 -26.67 16.33 6.96
CA LYS A 12 -25.74 16.41 5.82
C LYS A 12 -24.32 16.64 6.35
N THR A 13 -23.35 15.91 5.79
CA THR A 13 -21.94 16.00 6.19
C THR A 13 -21.41 17.40 5.92
N ARG A 14 -20.85 18.06 6.95
CA ARG A 14 -20.23 19.38 6.84
C ARG A 14 -18.71 19.22 6.86
N PHE A 15 -18.10 19.00 5.70
CA PHE A 15 -16.66 18.78 5.58
C PHE A 15 -15.83 20.00 6.02
N ASN A 16 -16.37 21.21 5.83
CA ASN A 16 -15.70 22.48 6.14
C ASN A 16 -15.71 22.81 7.65
N ASN A 17 -16.51 22.12 8.46
CA ASN A 17 -16.58 22.34 9.91
C ASN A 17 -15.53 21.53 10.68
N ARG A 18 -14.68 20.75 9.98
CA ARG A 18 -13.61 20.01 10.62
C ARG A 18 -12.42 20.94 10.76
N THR A 19 -12.14 21.37 11.99
CA THR A 19 -10.88 22.04 12.32
C THR A 19 -9.71 21.12 11.95
N ARG A 20 -8.78 21.63 11.16
CA ARG A 20 -7.55 20.94 10.76
C ARG A 20 -6.39 21.69 11.38
N THR A 21 -5.61 21.02 12.20
CA THR A 21 -4.37 21.58 12.74
C THR A 21 -3.33 21.70 11.63
N SER A 22 -2.31 22.53 11.84
CA SER A 22 -1.15 22.54 10.93
C SER A 22 -0.53 21.14 10.85
N GLY A 23 -0.16 20.71 9.64
CA GLY A 23 0.34 19.35 9.39
C GLY A 23 -0.72 18.24 9.45
N TRP A 24 -2.02 18.58 9.48
CA TRP A 24 -3.08 17.58 9.52
C TRP A 24 -3.11 16.73 8.25
N LEU A 25 -3.03 15.41 8.45
CA LEU A 25 -3.23 14.41 7.41
C LEU A 25 -4.63 13.82 7.49
N ALA A 26 -5.23 13.53 6.33
CA ALA A 26 -6.48 12.77 6.29
C ALA A 26 -6.29 11.41 6.99
N PRO A 27 -7.30 10.86 7.70
CA PRO A 27 -7.13 9.64 8.49
C PRO A 27 -6.56 8.43 7.72
N SER A 28 -6.89 8.31 6.43
CA SER A 28 -6.33 7.27 5.55
C SER A 28 -4.84 7.45 5.29
N LEU A 29 -4.38 8.69 5.08
CA LEU A 29 -2.97 9.03 4.89
C LEU A 29 -2.19 8.92 6.21
N GLN A 30 -2.77 9.39 7.31
CA GLN A 30 -2.20 9.24 8.64
C GLN A 30 -2.00 7.77 9.01
N SER A 31 -2.94 6.90 8.64
CA SER A 31 -2.83 5.46 8.85
C SER A 31 -1.61 4.87 8.13
N ARG A 32 -1.30 5.31 6.90
CA ARG A 32 -0.11 4.86 6.16
C ARG A 32 1.17 5.21 6.93
N VAL A 33 1.33 6.47 7.33
CA VAL A 33 2.48 6.95 8.12
C VAL A 33 2.60 6.19 9.44
N ALA A 34 1.50 6.05 10.18
CA ALA A 34 1.48 5.40 11.48
C ALA A 34 1.80 3.89 11.41
N ASN A 35 1.43 3.21 10.32
CA ASN A 35 1.76 1.81 10.13
C ASN A 35 3.28 1.64 9.96
N VAL A 36 3.94 2.46 9.15
CA VAL A 36 5.40 2.42 8.99
C VAL A 36 6.09 2.71 10.32
N GLU A 37 5.68 3.78 11.01
CA GLU A 37 6.23 4.13 12.33
C GLU A 37 6.07 3.00 13.35
N THR A 38 4.91 2.32 13.34
CA THR A 38 4.66 1.17 14.22
C THR A 38 5.64 0.04 13.96
N TRP A 39 5.94 -0.26 12.69
CA TRP A 39 6.88 -1.33 12.34
C TRP A 39 8.32 -0.96 12.66
N VAL A 40 8.75 0.26 12.38
CA VAL A 40 10.07 0.76 12.79
C VAL A 40 10.24 0.62 14.30
N ARG A 41 9.26 1.04 15.10
CA ARG A 41 9.31 0.93 16.56
C ARG A 41 9.33 -0.52 17.05
N ARG A 42 8.60 -1.42 16.39
CA ARG A 42 8.59 -2.86 16.74
C ARG A 42 9.91 -3.53 16.40
N LEU A 43 10.44 -3.27 15.22
CA LEU A 43 11.73 -3.81 14.78
C LEU A 43 12.87 -3.29 15.66
N SER A 44 12.86 -2.01 16.01
CA SER A 44 13.84 -1.40 16.93
C SER A 44 13.88 -2.05 18.32
N LYS A 45 12.79 -2.71 18.74
CA LYS A 45 12.73 -3.47 20.00
C LYS A 45 13.23 -4.91 19.86
N LEU A 46 13.21 -5.45 18.65
CA LEU A 46 13.57 -6.84 18.35
C LEU A 46 15.03 -6.98 17.92
N CYS A 47 15.58 -5.95 17.28
CA CYS A 47 16.96 -5.91 16.85
C CYS A 47 17.53 -4.48 16.89
N PRO A 48 18.86 -4.33 17.09
CA PRO A 48 19.51 -3.04 16.96
C PRO A 48 19.46 -2.57 15.51
N ILE A 49 18.84 -1.41 15.28
CA ILE A 49 18.78 -0.77 13.97
C ILE A 49 19.85 0.33 13.94
N ALA A 50 20.77 0.28 12.97
CA ALA A 50 21.85 1.25 12.83
C ALA A 50 21.44 2.49 12.01
N GLY A 51 20.41 2.37 11.17
CA GLY A 51 19.95 3.46 10.31
C GLY A 51 18.68 3.07 9.55
N ILE A 52 18.10 4.06 8.87
CA ILE A 52 16.88 3.93 8.08
C ILE A 52 17.13 4.52 6.70
N SER A 53 16.86 3.74 5.66
CA SER A 53 16.87 4.21 4.28
C SER A 53 15.43 4.39 3.81
N LEU A 54 15.07 5.61 3.42
CA LEU A 54 13.73 5.96 2.93
C LEU A 54 13.81 6.40 1.48
N GLU A 55 13.00 5.82 0.60
CA GLU A 55 12.85 6.38 -0.74
C GLU A 55 11.96 7.63 -0.65
N LEU A 56 12.55 8.80 -0.84
CA LEU A 56 11.84 10.08 -0.75
C LEU A 56 11.43 10.51 -2.14
N VAL A 57 10.41 9.85 -2.68
CA VAL A 57 9.99 10.13 -4.06
C VAL A 57 9.43 11.54 -4.16
N LYS A 58 10.00 12.36 -5.04
CA LYS A 58 9.37 13.60 -5.52
C LYS A 58 8.53 13.22 -6.73
N PHE A 59 7.31 12.72 -6.53
CA PHE A 59 6.37 12.64 -7.64
C PHE A 59 5.89 14.07 -7.91
N ASP A 60 6.57 14.81 -8.77
CA ASP A 60 6.21 16.21 -8.97
C ASP A 60 4.93 16.32 -9.82
N THR A 61 3.78 16.22 -9.16
CA THR A 61 2.47 16.35 -9.80
C THR A 61 2.04 17.80 -9.98
N GLN A 62 2.69 18.76 -9.31
CA GLN A 62 2.25 20.17 -9.25
C GLN A 62 3.22 21.17 -9.90
N LEU A 63 4.54 20.93 -10.00
CA LEU A 63 5.46 21.89 -10.65
C LEU A 63 5.39 21.92 -12.20
N MET A 64 4.40 21.31 -12.83
CA MET A 64 4.18 21.40 -14.29
C MET A 64 2.92 22.17 -14.70
N GLN A 65 2.23 22.83 -13.75
CA GLN A 65 1.09 23.70 -14.05
C GLN A 65 1.49 25.17 -14.30
N ASN A 66 2.61 25.65 -13.76
CA ASN A 66 3.04 27.05 -13.92
C ASN A 66 4.37 27.09 -14.69
N ALA A 67 4.29 27.26 -16.01
CA ALA A 67 5.46 27.46 -16.88
C ALA A 67 6.05 28.88 -16.80
N GLU A 68 5.53 29.76 -15.94
CA GLU A 68 5.92 31.16 -15.83
C GLU A 68 6.86 31.48 -14.65
N ILE A 69 7.54 30.48 -14.10
CA ILE A 69 8.73 30.76 -13.27
C ILE A 69 9.94 30.72 -14.21
N ASN A 70 10.17 31.84 -14.90
CA ASN A 70 11.48 32.15 -15.46
C ASN A 70 12.45 32.32 -14.29
N GLY A 71 13.30 31.32 -14.08
CA GLY A 71 14.30 31.33 -13.04
C GLY A 71 15.15 30.07 -13.13
N VAL A 72 16.22 30.18 -13.91
CA VAL A 72 17.47 29.38 -13.92
C VAL A 72 17.55 28.24 -12.90
N GLU A 73 16.87 27.11 -13.14
CA GLU A 73 17.16 25.83 -12.46
C GLU A 73 16.61 24.60 -13.25
N TYR A 74 16.32 24.77 -14.54
CA TYR A 74 15.94 23.68 -15.45
C TYR A 74 17.17 22.89 -15.99
N GLN A 75 18.35 23.12 -15.40
CA GLN A 75 19.64 22.51 -15.77
C GLN A 75 20.18 21.50 -14.74
N GLN A 76 19.35 20.98 -13.84
CA GLN A 76 19.69 19.83 -12.99
C GLN A 76 18.60 18.76 -13.18
N GLY A 77 18.75 17.65 -13.90
CA GLY A 77 19.87 17.01 -14.59
C GLY A 77 19.42 15.54 -14.73
N THR A 78 19.33 15.01 -15.97
CA THR A 78 19.17 13.59 -16.39
C THR A 78 18.33 12.59 -15.56
N LEU A 79 18.49 12.48 -14.23
CA LEU A 79 17.75 11.60 -13.31
C LEU A 79 16.24 11.85 -13.31
N THR A 80 15.75 13.09 -13.27
CA THR A 80 14.31 13.38 -13.21
C THR A 80 13.58 12.97 -14.50
N GLY A 81 14.25 13.10 -15.65
CA GLY A 81 13.75 12.57 -16.93
C GLY A 81 13.77 11.04 -16.98
N TYR A 82 14.77 10.42 -16.37
CA TYR A 82 14.86 8.96 -16.22
C TYR A 82 13.74 8.40 -15.34
N GLU A 83 13.45 9.04 -14.21
CA GLU A 83 12.37 8.66 -13.29
C GLU A 83 10.99 8.78 -13.93
N LEU A 84 10.73 9.87 -14.66
CA LEU A 84 9.49 10.05 -15.41
C LEU A 84 9.33 8.98 -16.50
N ARG A 85 10.38 8.73 -17.26
CA ARG A 85 10.39 7.73 -18.32
C ARG A 85 10.19 6.33 -17.77
N GLU A 86 10.85 5.96 -16.68
CA GLU A 86 10.66 4.67 -16.01
C GLU A 86 9.26 4.55 -15.43
N TYR A 87 8.75 5.58 -14.74
CA TYR A 87 7.39 5.59 -14.22
C TYR A 87 6.36 5.33 -15.34
N LEU A 88 6.46 6.08 -16.44
CA LEU A 88 5.58 5.88 -17.59
C LEU A 88 5.80 4.50 -18.23
N SER A 89 7.05 4.04 -18.33
CA SER A 89 7.39 2.69 -18.80
C SER A 89 6.69 1.62 -17.98
N GLU A 90 6.73 1.71 -16.66
CA GLU A 90 6.10 0.73 -15.78
C GLU A 90 4.57 0.83 -15.83
N LYS A 91 4.01 2.04 -15.80
CA LYS A 91 2.57 2.30 -15.92
C LYS A 91 1.97 1.63 -17.16
N PHE A 92 2.70 1.67 -18.29
CA PHE A 92 2.27 1.07 -19.55
C PHE A 92 2.88 -0.31 -19.82
N GLN A 93 3.51 -0.95 -18.82
CA GLN A 93 4.08 -2.30 -18.88
C GLN A 93 5.16 -2.47 -19.97
N ARG A 94 5.97 -1.44 -20.19
CA ARG A 94 7.00 -1.36 -21.25
C ARG A 94 6.44 -1.68 -22.64
N LYS A 95 5.17 -1.32 -22.87
CA LYS A 95 4.47 -1.47 -24.13
C LYS A 95 4.03 -0.11 -24.63
N CYS A 96 4.06 0.08 -25.95
CA CYS A 96 3.44 1.25 -26.57
C CYS A 96 1.98 1.37 -26.12
N ALA A 97 1.55 2.55 -25.68
CA ALA A 97 0.20 2.78 -25.20
C ALA A 97 -0.88 2.52 -26.25
N TYR A 98 -0.52 2.69 -27.52
CA TYR A 98 -1.42 2.51 -28.66
C TYR A 98 -1.32 1.10 -29.26
N CYS A 99 -0.20 0.75 -29.89
CA CYS A 99 -0.06 -0.54 -30.59
C CYS A 99 0.29 -1.73 -29.69
N ARG A 100 0.54 -1.50 -28.39
CA ARG A 100 0.83 -2.53 -27.37
C ARG A 100 2.08 -3.39 -27.63
N LYS A 101 2.88 -3.10 -28.66
CA LYS A 101 4.17 -3.75 -28.90
C LYS A 101 5.15 -3.47 -27.75
N LYS A 102 5.91 -4.50 -27.38
CA LYS A 102 7.00 -4.49 -26.39
C LYS A 102 8.35 -4.57 -27.10
N ASP A 103 9.43 -4.41 -26.36
CA ASP A 103 10.82 -4.61 -26.82
C ASP A 103 11.21 -3.74 -28.03
N ILE A 104 10.65 -2.53 -28.08
CA ILE A 104 10.93 -1.51 -29.11
C ILE A 104 11.25 -0.17 -28.44
N PRO A 105 12.00 0.73 -29.10
CA PRO A 105 12.20 2.08 -28.59
C PRO A 105 10.88 2.81 -28.37
N LEU A 106 10.68 3.29 -27.14
CA LEU A 106 9.51 4.07 -26.74
C LEU A 106 9.92 5.53 -26.46
N GLN A 107 9.04 6.47 -26.72
CA GLN A 107 9.19 7.90 -26.50
C GLN A 107 8.09 8.37 -25.55
N ILE A 108 8.39 9.39 -24.75
CA ILE A 108 7.36 10.07 -23.96
C ILE A 108 6.48 10.86 -24.94
N GLU A 109 5.18 10.72 -24.82
CA GLU A 109 4.21 11.37 -25.69
C GLU A 109 3.07 12.00 -24.88
N HIS A 110 2.55 13.13 -25.35
CA HIS A 110 1.34 13.75 -24.80
C HIS A 110 0.05 13.11 -25.35
N ILE A 111 -0.83 12.68 -24.47
CA ILE A 111 -2.16 12.14 -24.76
C ILE A 111 -3.04 13.21 -25.44
N VAL A 112 -3.11 14.40 -24.83
CA VAL A 112 -3.58 15.63 -25.45
C VAL A 112 -2.35 16.43 -25.90
N PRO A 113 -2.15 16.69 -27.20
CA PRO A 113 -0.96 17.39 -27.69
C PRO A 113 -0.79 18.79 -27.09
N ARG A 114 0.47 19.23 -26.91
CA ARG A 114 0.79 20.58 -26.41
C ARG A 114 0.16 21.69 -27.27
N SER A 115 0.12 21.51 -28.59
CA SER A 115 -0.51 22.44 -29.53
C SER A 115 -2.02 22.61 -29.32
N ARG A 116 -2.66 21.71 -28.56
CA ARG A 116 -4.08 21.76 -28.19
C ARG A 116 -4.28 21.99 -26.69
N GLY A 117 -3.32 22.63 -26.02
CA GLY A 117 -3.39 22.95 -24.59
C GLY A 117 -3.10 21.78 -23.65
N GLY A 118 -2.51 20.69 -24.15
CA GLY A 118 -2.09 19.57 -23.32
C GLY A 118 -0.99 19.94 -22.35
N SER A 119 -1.18 19.61 -21.06
CA SER A 119 -0.19 19.86 -20.01
C SER A 119 0.98 18.88 -20.07
N ASN A 120 2.13 19.25 -19.48
CA ASN A 120 3.25 18.32 -19.28
C ASN A 120 3.04 17.38 -18.08
N SER A 121 1.90 17.46 -17.39
CA SER A 121 1.58 16.59 -16.26
C SER A 121 1.68 15.10 -16.62
N VAL A 122 2.17 14.28 -15.68
CA VAL A 122 2.17 12.80 -15.77
C VAL A 122 0.79 12.23 -16.14
N THR A 123 -0.29 12.90 -15.78
CA THR A 123 -1.64 12.49 -16.20
C THR A 123 -1.80 12.57 -17.71
N ASN A 124 -1.27 13.60 -18.36
CA ASN A 124 -1.34 13.79 -19.81
C ASN A 124 -0.19 13.14 -20.58
N LEU A 125 0.75 12.47 -19.91
CA LEU A 125 1.88 11.80 -20.55
C LEU A 125 1.68 10.27 -20.65
N THR A 126 2.22 9.71 -21.72
CA THR A 126 2.24 8.28 -22.02
C THR A 126 3.56 7.86 -22.66
N ILE A 127 3.73 6.56 -22.94
CA ILE A 127 4.82 6.06 -23.79
C ILE A 127 4.28 5.50 -25.11
N ALA A 128 4.94 5.83 -26.22
CA ALA A 128 4.58 5.33 -27.54
C ALA A 128 5.80 5.01 -28.37
N CYS A 129 5.68 4.08 -29.32
CA CYS A 129 6.73 3.90 -30.31
C CYS A 129 6.70 5.05 -31.32
N GLU A 130 7.84 5.32 -31.95
CA GLU A 130 8.00 6.39 -32.94
C GLU A 130 6.90 6.36 -34.02
N LYS A 131 6.61 5.18 -34.59
CA LYS A 131 5.57 5.02 -35.61
C LYS A 131 4.18 5.44 -35.14
N CYS A 132 3.82 5.16 -33.89
CA CYS A 132 2.52 5.57 -33.33
C CYS A 132 2.51 7.06 -33.00
N ASN A 133 3.59 7.57 -32.40
CA ASN A 133 3.74 8.98 -32.05
C ASN A 133 3.62 9.88 -33.29
N GLN A 134 4.34 9.53 -34.37
CA GLN A 134 4.27 10.24 -35.65
C GLN A 134 2.88 10.14 -36.30
N LYS A 135 2.24 8.95 -36.28
CA LYS A 135 0.89 8.77 -36.86
C LYS A 135 -0.19 9.54 -36.10
N LYS A 136 -0.07 9.66 -34.78
CA LYS A 136 -1.00 10.46 -33.98
C LYS A 136 -0.77 11.95 -34.23
N ALA A 137 0.49 12.39 -34.28
CA ALA A 137 0.86 13.80 -34.49
C ALA A 137 0.07 14.74 -33.54
N SER A 138 -0.67 15.69 -34.10
CA SER A 138 -1.46 16.69 -33.37
C SER A 138 -2.88 16.22 -33.00
N LYS A 139 -3.22 14.94 -33.23
CA LYS A 139 -4.47 14.33 -32.76
C LYS A 139 -4.39 14.02 -31.28
N THR A 140 -5.51 14.14 -30.59
CA THR A 140 -5.70 13.58 -29.25
C THR A 140 -5.76 12.05 -29.32
N ALA A 141 -5.50 11.36 -28.21
CA ALA A 141 -5.56 9.90 -28.19
C ALA A 141 -6.94 9.35 -28.61
N SER A 142 -8.03 10.03 -28.29
CA SER A 142 -9.39 9.68 -28.71
C SER A 142 -9.58 9.82 -30.21
N GLU A 143 -9.14 10.93 -30.81
CA GLU A 143 -9.18 11.13 -32.28
C GLU A 143 -8.29 10.15 -33.04
N PHE A 144 -7.23 9.64 -32.40
CA PHE A 144 -6.38 8.60 -32.94
C PHE A 144 -7.00 7.18 -32.83
N GLY A 145 -8.20 7.04 -32.25
CA GLY A 145 -8.89 5.76 -32.08
C GLY A 145 -8.61 5.06 -30.75
N TYR A 146 -8.03 5.77 -29.77
CA TYR A 146 -7.69 5.26 -28.44
C TYR A 146 -8.35 6.07 -27.31
N PRO A 147 -9.70 6.16 -27.27
CA PRO A 147 -10.41 6.88 -26.21
C PRO A 147 -10.11 6.34 -24.80
N GLN A 148 -9.80 5.05 -24.67
CA GLN A 148 -9.36 4.42 -23.43
C GLN A 148 -8.01 4.96 -22.92
N VAL A 149 -7.11 5.38 -23.81
CA VAL A 149 -5.84 6.03 -23.43
C VAL A 149 -6.13 7.47 -23.01
N GLN A 150 -7.04 8.16 -23.72
CA GLN A 150 -7.45 9.51 -23.34
C GLN A 150 -8.12 9.57 -21.96
N ALA A 151 -8.98 8.60 -21.65
CA ALA A 151 -9.63 8.49 -20.35
C ALA A 151 -8.64 8.30 -19.20
N GLN A 152 -7.42 7.81 -19.45
CA GLN A 152 -6.40 7.70 -18.41
C GLN A 152 -5.82 9.06 -18.00
N ALA A 153 -5.92 10.08 -18.86
CA ALA A 153 -5.44 11.42 -18.55
C ALA A 153 -6.34 12.19 -17.58
N SER A 154 -7.62 11.80 -17.49
CA SER A 154 -8.56 12.34 -16.51
C SER A 154 -8.57 11.56 -15.19
N LEU A 155 -7.82 10.45 -15.08
CA LEU A 155 -7.73 9.70 -13.84
C LEU A 155 -6.82 10.44 -12.84
N PRO A 156 -7.33 10.78 -11.64
CA PRO A 156 -6.49 11.39 -10.61
C PRO A 156 -5.43 10.39 -10.13
N LEU A 157 -4.19 10.87 -9.97
CA LEU A 157 -3.08 10.11 -9.41
C LEU A 157 -3.23 9.99 -7.90
N LYS A 158 -4.26 9.27 -7.43
CA LYS A 158 -4.60 9.16 -6.01
C LYS A 158 -3.44 8.63 -5.18
N ASP A 159 -2.71 7.64 -5.69
CA ASP A 159 -1.57 7.07 -4.99
C ASP A 159 -0.38 8.02 -4.97
N ALA A 160 0.02 8.62 -6.11
CA ALA A 160 1.09 9.63 -6.15
C ALA A 160 0.80 10.84 -5.24
N ALA A 161 -0.45 11.33 -5.25
CA ALA A 161 -0.88 12.40 -4.36
C ALA A 161 -0.79 11.99 -2.89
N ALA A 162 -1.16 10.74 -2.55
CA ALA A 162 -1.01 10.21 -1.21
C ALA A 162 0.47 10.20 -0.79
N VAL A 163 1.37 9.66 -1.64
CA VAL A 163 2.83 9.65 -1.44
C VAL A 163 3.37 11.03 -1.13
N ASN A 164 3.10 11.98 -2.02
CA ASN A 164 3.60 13.34 -1.91
C ASN A 164 3.14 14.02 -0.62
N THR A 165 1.89 13.78 -0.24
CA THR A 165 1.31 14.36 0.97
C THR A 165 1.93 13.74 2.23
N THR A 166 2.24 12.44 2.21
CA THR A 166 2.78 11.72 3.38
C THR A 166 4.30 11.76 3.50
N ARG A 167 5.05 12.04 2.42
CA ARG A 167 6.51 11.87 2.36
C ARG A 167 7.25 12.60 3.50
N TRP A 168 6.95 13.88 3.70
CA TRP A 168 7.62 14.70 4.72
C TRP A 168 7.13 14.37 6.11
N ALA A 169 5.85 14.05 6.26
CA ALA A 169 5.31 13.58 7.52
C ALA A 169 5.99 12.27 7.95
N LEU A 170 6.19 11.33 7.04
CA LEU A 170 6.90 10.09 7.31
C LEU A 170 8.38 10.36 7.62
N TYR A 171 9.08 11.10 6.78
CA TYR A 171 10.48 11.47 7.00
C TYR A 171 10.71 12.09 8.38
N ASN A 172 9.87 13.06 8.77
CA ASN A 172 9.97 13.71 10.08
C ASN A 172 9.68 12.74 11.24
N ARG A 173 8.74 11.80 11.07
CA ARG A 173 8.48 10.74 12.06
C ARG A 173 9.65 9.79 12.21
N LEU A 174 10.31 9.42 11.11
CA LEU A 174 11.49 8.55 11.14
C LEU A 174 12.69 9.29 11.76
N LYS A 175 12.91 10.57 11.42
CA LYS A 175 13.93 11.40 12.08
C LYS A 175 13.72 11.50 13.59
N ALA A 176 12.47 11.63 14.04
CA ALA A 176 12.14 11.70 15.46
C ALA A 176 12.46 10.40 16.25
N THR A 177 12.82 9.30 15.57
CA THR A 177 13.30 8.09 16.25
C THR A 177 14.72 8.23 16.81
N GLY A 178 15.48 9.23 16.35
CA GLY A 178 16.90 9.41 16.69
C GLY A 178 17.87 8.56 15.87
N LEU A 179 17.36 7.68 14.99
CA LEU A 179 18.18 6.89 14.08
C LEU A 179 18.68 7.74 12.91
N PRO A 180 19.90 7.48 12.37
CA PRO A 180 20.33 8.05 11.11
C PRO A 180 19.32 7.71 10.00
N VAL A 181 18.84 8.73 9.29
CA VAL A 181 17.89 8.57 8.18
C VAL A 181 18.53 9.08 6.89
N GLU A 182 18.78 8.18 5.94
CA GLU A 182 19.17 8.53 4.58
C GLU A 182 17.96 8.53 3.63
N THR A 183 18.08 9.24 2.52
CA THR A 183 17.06 9.27 1.46
C THR A 183 17.59 8.70 0.16
N GLY A 184 16.84 7.79 -0.46
CA GLY A 184 17.11 7.25 -1.79
C GLY A 184 16.13 7.76 -2.84
N SER A 185 16.45 7.48 -4.11
CA SER A 185 15.57 7.69 -5.26
C SER A 185 15.24 6.37 -5.94
N GLY A 186 14.11 6.30 -6.66
CA GLY A 186 13.73 5.09 -7.40
C GLY A 186 14.76 4.70 -8.48
N GLY A 187 15.45 5.70 -9.06
CA GLY A 187 16.58 5.47 -9.95
C GLY A 187 17.74 4.75 -9.26
N LEU A 188 18.13 5.18 -8.06
CA LEU A 188 19.17 4.54 -7.26
C LEU A 188 18.75 3.13 -6.80
N THR A 189 17.51 2.97 -6.34
CA THR A 189 16.95 1.67 -5.95
C THR A 189 17.04 0.67 -7.10
N LYS A 190 16.63 1.08 -8.30
CA LYS A 190 16.73 0.25 -9.51
C LYS A 190 18.17 -0.07 -9.88
N PHE A 191 19.07 0.92 -9.80
CA PHE A 191 20.49 0.74 -10.09
C PHE A 191 21.10 -0.33 -9.17
N ASN A 192 20.94 -0.16 -7.85
CA ASN A 192 21.43 -1.09 -6.84
C ASN A 192 20.89 -2.51 -7.05
N ARG A 193 19.59 -2.65 -7.33
CA ARG A 193 18.96 -3.95 -7.60
C ARG A 193 19.51 -4.61 -8.86
N THR A 194 19.68 -3.85 -9.93
CA THR A 194 20.11 -4.36 -11.25
C THR A 194 21.57 -4.75 -11.23
N LEU A 195 22.42 -3.96 -10.57
CA LEU A 195 23.84 -4.24 -10.38
C LEU A 195 24.07 -5.60 -9.69
N GLN A 196 23.17 -5.96 -8.77
CA GLN A 196 23.22 -7.23 -8.03
C GLN A 196 22.45 -8.38 -8.70
N GLY A 197 21.86 -8.17 -9.88
CA GLY A 197 21.08 -9.20 -10.59
C GLY A 197 19.81 -9.65 -9.87
N LEU A 198 19.27 -8.83 -8.96
CA LEU A 198 18.13 -9.21 -8.12
C LEU A 198 16.78 -9.04 -8.84
N PRO A 199 15.83 -9.99 -8.65
CA PRO A 199 14.51 -9.92 -9.27
C PRO A 199 13.68 -8.77 -8.68
N LYS A 200 12.74 -8.23 -9.45
CA LYS A 200 11.83 -7.19 -8.97
C LYS A 200 10.83 -7.78 -7.97
N ALA A 201 10.86 -7.27 -6.74
CA ALA A 201 9.85 -7.50 -5.71
C ALA A 201 9.89 -6.34 -4.70
N HIS A 202 8.74 -5.93 -4.17
CA HIS A 202 8.67 -4.76 -3.27
C HIS A 202 9.64 -4.82 -2.07
N TRP A 203 9.80 -5.99 -1.45
CA TRP A 203 10.72 -6.15 -0.31
C TRP A 203 12.19 -6.14 -0.73
N ILE A 204 12.50 -6.53 -1.97
CA ILE A 204 13.85 -6.46 -2.55
C ILE A 204 14.17 -5.01 -2.92
N ASP A 205 13.22 -4.30 -3.52
CA ASP A 205 13.37 -2.88 -3.81
C ASP A 205 13.63 -2.10 -2.50
N ALA A 206 12.87 -2.38 -1.43
CA ALA A 206 13.11 -1.78 -0.10
C ALA A 206 14.52 -2.05 0.46
N ALA A 207 15.10 -3.23 0.20
CA ALA A 207 16.47 -3.57 0.61
C ALA A 207 17.55 -2.89 -0.23
N CYS A 208 17.19 -2.35 -1.40
CA CYS A 208 18.08 -1.67 -2.33
C CYS A 208 18.01 -0.13 -2.23
N VAL A 209 17.23 0.40 -1.29
CA VAL A 209 17.04 1.84 -1.10
C VAL A 209 18.28 2.47 -0.47
N GLY A 210 18.72 3.57 -1.06
CA GLY A 210 19.73 4.44 -0.45
C GLY A 210 21.16 4.07 -0.79
N SER A 211 22.06 5.01 -0.46
CA SER A 211 23.48 4.93 -0.78
C SER A 211 24.24 3.91 0.07
N SER A 212 23.71 3.62 1.26
CA SER A 212 24.30 2.63 2.17
C SER A 212 24.04 1.17 1.78
N THR A 213 23.33 0.93 0.67
CA THR A 213 23.06 -0.42 0.18
C THR A 213 24.38 -1.17 -0.04
N PRO A 214 24.61 -2.33 0.61
CA PRO A 214 25.85 -3.08 0.46
C PRO A 214 25.98 -3.63 -0.96
N SER A 215 27.23 -3.86 -1.38
CA SER A 215 27.55 -4.38 -2.72
C SER A 215 26.95 -5.78 -2.99
N LYS A 216 26.66 -6.55 -1.93
CA LYS A 216 26.03 -7.87 -2.02
C LYS A 216 24.98 -8.06 -0.92
N LEU A 217 23.72 -8.22 -1.32
CA LEU A 217 22.60 -8.58 -0.46
C LEU A 217 22.36 -10.10 -0.47
N GLU A 218 22.40 -10.72 0.71
CA GLU A 218 22.12 -12.15 0.88
C GLU A 218 20.60 -12.39 1.03
N ILE A 219 19.90 -12.53 -0.08
CA ILE A 219 18.43 -12.68 -0.09
C ILE A 219 17.93 -14.14 -0.10
N SER A 220 18.82 -15.11 -0.34
CA SER A 220 18.48 -16.53 -0.56
C SER A 220 17.84 -17.20 0.66
N LYS A 221 18.19 -16.74 1.87
CA LYS A 221 17.68 -17.27 3.14
C LYS A 221 16.49 -16.48 3.69
N VAL A 222 16.01 -15.47 2.96
CA VAL A 222 14.92 -14.62 3.42
C VAL A 222 13.58 -15.29 3.07
N ASN A 223 12.75 -15.50 4.09
CA ASN A 223 11.35 -15.86 3.91
C ASN A 223 10.47 -14.66 4.32
N PRO A 224 10.02 -13.83 3.36
CA PRO A 224 9.34 -12.59 3.68
C PRO A 224 8.03 -12.83 4.43
N LEU A 225 7.89 -12.16 5.58
CA LEU A 225 6.65 -12.14 6.33
C LEU A 225 5.73 -11.05 5.76
N GLN A 226 4.63 -11.46 5.15
CA GLN A 226 3.56 -10.55 4.75
C GLN A 226 2.71 -10.18 5.97
N ILE A 227 2.60 -8.88 6.20
CA ILE A 227 1.87 -8.27 7.29
C ILE A 227 0.80 -7.37 6.71
N LYS A 228 -0.45 -7.64 7.03
CA LYS A 228 -1.58 -6.85 6.54
C LYS A 228 -2.31 -6.22 7.72
N ALA A 229 -2.50 -4.90 7.67
CA ALA A 229 -3.34 -4.22 8.65
C ALA A 229 -4.81 -4.66 8.46
N THR A 230 -5.40 -5.22 9.52
CA THR A 230 -6.79 -5.70 9.55
C THR A 230 -7.68 -4.91 10.52
N GLY A 231 -7.09 -4.01 11.31
CA GLY A 231 -7.78 -3.22 12.33
C GLY A 231 -8.12 -4.02 13.60
N HIS A 232 -8.58 -3.32 14.64
CA HIS A 232 -8.83 -3.88 15.98
C HIS A 232 -10.29 -4.31 16.20
N GLY A 233 -10.96 -4.74 15.12
CA GLY A 233 -12.36 -5.15 15.12
C GLY A 233 -13.32 -4.06 14.62
N SER A 234 -14.62 -4.35 14.73
CA SER A 234 -15.69 -3.49 14.24
C SER A 234 -16.39 -2.75 15.38
N ARG A 235 -16.72 -1.48 15.15
CA ARG A 235 -17.59 -0.67 16.05
C ARG A 235 -19.05 -1.13 16.00
N GLN A 236 -19.41 -1.98 15.05
CA GLN A 236 -20.74 -2.56 14.97
C GLN A 236 -20.95 -3.57 16.12
N MET A 237 -21.86 -3.21 17.03
CA MET A 237 -22.16 -3.97 18.24
C MET A 237 -23.15 -5.12 18.00
N CYS A 238 -24.04 -5.01 17.02
CA CYS A 238 -24.95 -6.09 16.64
C CYS A 238 -24.96 -6.26 15.12
N LEU A 239 -25.19 -7.49 14.63
CA LEU A 239 -25.54 -7.72 13.23
C LEU A 239 -26.93 -7.14 12.94
N MET A 240 -27.08 -6.50 11.79
CA MET A 240 -28.33 -5.89 11.32
C MET A 240 -28.95 -6.74 10.21
N ASP A 241 -30.26 -6.64 10.01
CA ASP A 241 -30.91 -7.10 8.79
C ASP A 241 -30.67 -6.11 7.63
N LYS A 242 -31.25 -6.42 6.46
CA LYS A 242 -31.15 -5.56 5.27
C LYS A 242 -31.81 -4.16 5.45
N PHE A 243 -32.63 -4.00 6.47
CA PHE A 243 -33.36 -2.76 6.79
C PHE A 243 -32.70 -1.96 7.91
N GLY A 244 -31.62 -2.48 8.52
CA GLY A 244 -30.89 -1.82 9.61
C GLY A 244 -31.40 -2.13 11.01
N PHE A 245 -32.28 -3.12 11.19
CA PHE A 245 -32.73 -3.56 12.51
C PHE A 245 -31.81 -4.62 13.12
N PRO A 246 -31.51 -4.57 14.43
CA PRO A 246 -30.66 -5.56 15.08
C PRO A 246 -31.25 -6.97 15.01
N ARG A 247 -30.51 -7.93 14.43
CA ARG A 247 -30.84 -9.37 14.42
C ARG A 247 -30.22 -10.15 15.57
N THR A 248 -29.24 -9.55 16.24
CA THR A 248 -28.47 -10.20 17.30
C THR A 248 -28.39 -9.30 18.53
N LYS A 249 -28.14 -9.91 19.69
CA LYS A 249 -27.81 -9.16 20.90
C LYS A 249 -26.48 -8.42 20.72
N ALA A 250 -26.32 -7.33 21.46
CA ALA A 250 -25.05 -6.61 21.49
C ALA A 250 -23.91 -7.55 21.88
N LYS A 251 -22.78 -7.45 21.17
CA LYS A 251 -21.56 -8.17 21.49
C LYS A 251 -21.23 -7.97 22.97
N ALA A 252 -21.06 -9.09 23.67
CA ALA A 252 -20.65 -9.13 25.06
C ALA A 252 -19.14 -8.78 25.19
N GLY A 253 -18.54 -9.13 26.33
CA GLY A 253 -17.11 -8.91 26.61
C GLY A 253 -16.21 -9.33 25.43
N LYS A 254 -15.12 -8.56 25.23
CA LYS A 254 -14.18 -8.84 24.14
C LYS A 254 -13.25 -10.03 24.43
N ARG A 255 -13.09 -10.36 25.72
CA ARG A 255 -12.16 -11.38 26.20
C ARG A 255 -12.90 -12.44 27.00
N PHE A 256 -12.57 -13.70 26.75
CA PHE A 256 -13.11 -14.85 27.47
C PHE A 256 -11.97 -15.83 27.73
N PHE A 257 -11.91 -16.39 28.94
CA PHE A 257 -10.92 -17.41 29.33
C PHE A 257 -9.47 -17.01 29.04
N GLY A 258 -9.12 -15.72 29.10
CA GLY A 258 -7.78 -15.20 28.81
C GLY A 258 -7.48 -14.94 27.33
N PHE A 259 -8.42 -15.20 26.41
CA PHE A 259 -8.25 -15.00 24.97
C PHE A 259 -9.09 -13.84 24.44
N GLN A 260 -8.76 -13.35 23.25
CA GLN A 260 -9.56 -12.45 22.43
C GLN A 260 -9.74 -12.99 20.99
N THR A 261 -10.90 -12.73 20.37
CA THR A 261 -11.11 -13.09 18.95
C THR A 261 -10.06 -12.38 18.08
N GLY A 262 -9.38 -13.16 17.24
CA GLY A 262 -8.30 -12.71 16.38
C GLY A 262 -6.90 -13.00 16.92
N ASP A 263 -6.77 -13.45 18.17
CA ASP A 263 -5.50 -13.91 18.73
C ASP A 263 -4.95 -15.09 17.90
N MET A 264 -3.63 -15.13 17.75
CA MET A 264 -2.92 -16.30 17.23
C MET A 264 -2.72 -17.30 18.36
N VAL A 265 -3.16 -18.53 18.13
CA VAL A 265 -3.16 -19.58 19.14
C VAL A 265 -2.64 -20.90 18.56
N LYS A 266 -2.12 -21.75 19.43
CA LYS A 266 -1.89 -23.16 19.16
C LYS A 266 -2.91 -23.98 19.96
N ALA A 267 -3.65 -24.86 19.30
CA ALA A 267 -4.55 -25.81 19.96
C ALA A 267 -3.95 -27.21 19.87
N LEU A 268 -3.77 -27.89 21.00
CA LEU A 268 -3.35 -29.29 21.06
C LEU A 268 -4.50 -30.11 21.64
N VAL A 269 -5.26 -30.76 20.77
CA VAL A 269 -6.44 -31.56 21.17
C VAL A 269 -6.02 -33.01 21.35
N THR A 270 -6.17 -33.52 22.58
CA THR A 270 -5.70 -34.87 22.96
C THR A 270 -6.81 -35.92 23.00
N SER A 271 -8.08 -35.54 22.87
CA SER A 271 -9.21 -36.47 22.90
C SER A 271 -10.38 -36.05 21.99
N GLY A 272 -11.24 -37.02 21.64
CA GLY A 272 -12.46 -36.81 20.84
C GLY A 272 -12.23 -36.81 19.32
N LYS A 273 -13.24 -36.37 18.56
CA LYS A 273 -13.24 -36.45 17.07
C LYS A 273 -12.28 -35.47 16.37
N LYS A 274 -11.67 -34.54 17.11
CA LYS A 274 -10.84 -33.43 16.57
C LYS A 274 -9.41 -33.49 17.11
N ILE A 275 -8.90 -34.70 17.39
CA ILE A 275 -7.53 -34.89 17.86
C ILE A 275 -6.56 -34.33 16.82
N GLY A 276 -5.57 -33.56 17.29
CA GLY A 276 -4.58 -32.94 16.44
C GLY A 276 -3.98 -31.67 17.00
N ALA A 277 -2.94 -31.19 16.33
CA ALA A 277 -2.31 -29.91 16.61
C ALA A 277 -2.69 -28.89 15.53
N TYR A 278 -3.23 -27.75 15.95
CA TYR A 278 -3.70 -26.69 15.07
C TYR A 278 -3.02 -25.37 15.45
N THR A 279 -2.67 -24.55 14.47
CA THR A 279 -2.13 -23.20 14.70
C THR A 279 -2.84 -22.23 13.79
N GLY A 280 -3.40 -21.17 14.36
CA GLY A 280 -4.24 -20.25 13.61
C GLY A 280 -4.92 -19.19 14.46
N LYS A 281 -5.80 -18.42 13.82
CA LYS A 281 -6.57 -17.37 14.51
C LYS A 281 -7.78 -17.96 15.22
N VAL A 282 -8.00 -17.54 16.46
CA VAL A 282 -9.14 -17.99 17.26
C VAL A 282 -10.36 -17.08 17.07
N ALA A 283 -11.55 -17.68 17.02
CA ALA A 283 -12.82 -17.00 17.18
C ALA A 283 -13.53 -17.52 18.43
N LEU A 284 -13.77 -16.61 19.37
CA LEU A 284 -14.27 -16.95 20.70
C LEU A 284 -15.78 -17.08 20.75
N ARG A 285 -16.23 -17.86 21.74
CA ARG A 285 -17.62 -17.93 22.19
C ARG A 285 -17.63 -17.89 23.71
N ALA A 286 -18.63 -17.23 24.30
CA ALA A 286 -18.77 -17.16 25.75
C ALA A 286 -18.91 -18.55 26.42
N SER A 287 -19.34 -19.58 25.67
CA SER A 287 -19.45 -20.96 26.14
C SER A 287 -18.12 -21.65 26.44
N GLY A 288 -16.97 -21.07 26.08
CA GLY A 288 -15.65 -21.72 26.25
C GLY A 288 -15.31 -22.73 25.15
N PHE A 289 -16.13 -22.86 24.12
CA PHE A 289 -15.84 -23.65 22.91
C PHE A 289 -15.53 -22.73 21.74
N PHE A 290 -14.28 -22.71 21.32
CA PHE A 290 -13.75 -21.78 20.32
C PHE A 290 -13.63 -22.43 18.95
N ASN A 291 -13.58 -21.58 17.92
CA ASN A 291 -13.23 -21.99 16.57
C ASN A 291 -11.79 -21.55 16.28
N ILE A 292 -11.03 -22.34 15.53
CA ILE A 292 -9.69 -21.99 15.06
C ILE A 292 -9.63 -22.07 13.53
N THR A 293 -9.16 -21.00 12.90
CA THR A 293 -8.97 -20.93 11.45
C THR A 293 -7.49 -21.12 11.11
N CYS A 294 -7.19 -22.23 10.43
CA CYS A 294 -5.86 -22.61 9.95
C CYS A 294 -5.85 -22.48 8.42
N GLY A 295 -5.28 -21.39 7.91
CA GLY A 295 -5.33 -21.09 6.47
C GLY A 295 -6.77 -20.97 5.97
N LYS A 296 -7.20 -21.88 5.08
CA LYS A 296 -8.56 -21.92 4.52
C LYS A 296 -9.55 -22.74 5.34
N THR A 297 -9.07 -23.53 6.30
CA THR A 297 -9.89 -24.48 7.05
C THR A 297 -10.23 -23.91 8.43
N THR A 298 -11.48 -24.07 8.87
CA THR A 298 -11.90 -23.67 10.23
C THR A 298 -12.38 -24.90 11.00
N ILE A 299 -11.69 -25.21 12.10
CA ILE A 299 -12.07 -26.26 13.02
C ILE A 299 -12.93 -25.60 14.10
N GLN A 300 -14.17 -26.06 14.24
CA GLN A 300 -15.15 -25.44 15.13
C GLN A 300 -15.24 -26.15 16.47
N GLY A 301 -15.60 -25.45 17.54
CA GLY A 301 -16.00 -26.04 18.82
C GLY A 301 -14.91 -26.89 19.49
N ILE A 302 -13.71 -26.35 19.66
CA ILE A 302 -12.64 -26.91 20.51
C ILE A 302 -12.73 -26.24 21.88
N ASN A 303 -12.62 -27.01 22.97
CA ASN A 303 -12.65 -26.45 24.32
C ASN A 303 -11.42 -25.55 24.57
N HIS A 304 -11.63 -24.40 25.24
CA HIS A 304 -10.59 -23.40 25.51
C HIS A 304 -9.35 -23.97 26.23
N LYS A 305 -9.50 -25.05 27.02
CA LYS A 305 -8.40 -25.72 27.74
C LYS A 305 -7.31 -26.27 26.82
N TYR A 306 -7.64 -26.56 25.57
CA TYR A 306 -6.67 -27.06 24.58
C TYR A 306 -5.85 -25.94 23.92
N PHE A 307 -6.17 -24.67 24.17
CA PHE A 307 -5.53 -23.53 23.52
C PHE A 307 -4.39 -22.96 24.35
N LYS A 308 -3.30 -22.59 23.66
CA LYS A 308 -2.22 -21.76 24.17
C LYS A 308 -2.11 -20.51 23.31
N LEU A 309 -2.04 -19.35 23.96
CA LEU A 309 -1.83 -18.07 23.29
C LEU A 309 -0.40 -18.02 22.71
N LEU A 310 -0.27 -17.68 21.43
CA LEU A 310 1.02 -17.42 20.78
C LEU A 310 1.26 -15.93 20.59
N HIS A 311 0.25 -15.19 20.14
CA HIS A 311 0.33 -13.75 19.90
C HIS A 311 -1.04 -13.10 20.05
N SER A 312 -1.11 -12.01 20.82
CA SER A 312 -2.35 -11.26 20.99
C SER A 312 -2.73 -10.50 19.72
N CYS A 313 -4.03 -10.39 19.45
CA CYS A 313 -4.57 -9.61 18.35
C CYS A 313 -4.13 -8.14 18.45
N ASP A 314 -3.35 -7.70 17.48
CA ASP A 314 -2.67 -6.41 17.48
C ASP A 314 -3.02 -5.54 16.28
N GLY A 315 -4.09 -5.89 15.57
CA GLY A 315 -4.56 -5.16 14.40
C GLY A 315 -3.91 -5.60 13.09
N TYR A 316 -3.06 -6.63 13.09
CA TYR A 316 -2.41 -7.17 11.91
C TYR A 316 -2.74 -8.65 11.66
N SER A 317 -2.57 -9.09 10.42
CA SER A 317 -2.50 -10.50 10.04
C SER A 317 -1.14 -10.80 9.44
N TYR A 318 -0.65 -12.00 9.75
CA TYR A 318 0.69 -12.46 9.41
C TYR A 318 0.58 -13.70 8.53
N SER A 319 1.34 -13.72 7.43
CA SER A 319 1.47 -14.89 6.56
C SER A 319 2.81 -14.85 5.85
N PHE A 320 3.52 -15.97 5.75
CA PHE A 320 4.70 -16.03 4.89
C PHE A 320 4.28 -15.95 3.43
N LEU A 321 5.03 -15.18 2.64
CA LEU A 321 4.90 -15.24 1.18
C LEU A 321 5.34 -16.64 0.74
N ALA A 322 4.44 -17.38 0.08
CA ALA A 322 4.81 -18.67 -0.50
C ALA A 322 5.97 -18.43 -1.47
N GLN A 323 7.07 -19.18 -1.32
CA GLN A 323 8.12 -19.24 -2.34
C GLN A 323 7.54 -19.98 -3.56
N SER A 324 6.79 -19.27 -4.41
CA SER A 324 6.37 -19.80 -5.70
C SER A 324 7.36 -19.40 -6.78
N LYS A 325 7.89 -20.41 -7.47
CA LYS A 325 8.56 -20.32 -8.77
C LYS A 325 7.85 -19.27 -9.66
N THR A 326 8.64 -18.34 -10.22
CA THR A 326 8.32 -17.41 -11.31
C THR A 326 6.99 -16.64 -11.20
N ALA A 327 7.06 -15.38 -10.78
CA ALA A 327 5.93 -14.46 -10.86
C ALA A 327 5.66 -14.04 -12.32
N ILE A 328 4.51 -14.46 -12.84
CA ILE A 328 3.81 -13.83 -13.97
C ILE A 328 3.39 -12.40 -13.52
N PRO A 329 3.45 -11.37 -14.38
CA PRO A 329 3.17 -9.99 -13.97
C PRO A 329 1.72 -9.77 -13.51
N PRO A 330 1.47 -8.87 -12.54
CA PRO A 330 0.16 -8.66 -11.95
C PRO A 330 -0.81 -7.98 -12.92
N THR A 331 -1.99 -8.59 -13.08
CA THR A 331 -3.20 -8.01 -13.67
C THR A 331 -4.02 -7.23 -12.63
N PRO A 332 -4.90 -6.31 -13.06
CA PRO A 332 -5.57 -5.35 -12.20
C PRO A 332 -6.77 -5.97 -11.46
N LYS A 333 -6.53 -6.69 -10.35
CA LYS A 333 -7.58 -6.99 -9.35
C LYS A 333 -6.99 -7.04 -7.91
N VAL A 334 -7.08 -5.89 -7.22
CA VAL A 334 -7.28 -5.61 -5.77
C VAL A 334 -6.38 -6.25 -4.66
N VAL A 335 -6.00 -5.39 -3.69
CA VAL A 335 -5.77 -5.59 -2.22
C VAL A 335 -4.31 -5.72 -1.69
N GLY A 336 -3.80 -4.64 -1.09
CA GLY A 336 -2.99 -4.67 0.17
C GLY A 336 -1.51 -4.23 0.11
N PHE A 337 -1.13 -3.31 1.01
CA PHE A 337 0.19 -2.67 1.20
C PHE A 337 1.18 -3.45 2.08
N LEU A 338 2.50 -3.24 1.87
CA LEU A 338 3.56 -3.27 2.89
C LEU A 338 4.80 -2.45 2.45
N ALA A 339 5.44 -1.85 3.45
CA ALA A 339 6.41 -0.76 3.41
C ALA A 339 7.72 -1.07 2.66
N GLY A 340 7.70 -0.86 1.36
CA GLY A 340 8.73 -0.15 0.61
C GLY A 340 7.95 0.89 -0.17
N ASP A 341 7.91 2.12 0.32
CA ASP A 341 7.18 3.20 -0.34
C ASP A 341 8.14 3.81 -1.40
N LEU A 342 7.79 4.08 -2.65
CA LEU A 342 6.47 4.15 -3.30
C LEU A 342 6.58 4.19 -4.82
#